data_AF-A0A9X1NEV6-F1
#
_entry.id   AF-A0A9X1NEV6-F1
#
_cell.length_a   1.000
_cell.length_b   1.000
_cell.length_c   1.000
_cell.angle_alpha   90.00
_cell.angle_beta   90.00
_cell.angle_gamma   90.00
#
_symmetry.space_group_name_H-M   'P 1'
#
loop_
_entity.id
_entity.type
_entity.pdbx_description
1 polymer ?
#
loop_
_entity_poly.entity_id
_entity_poly.type
_entity_poly.pdbx_seq_one_letter_code
_entity_poly.pdbx_strand_id
1 'polypeptide(L)'
;MTQPEKPSRPSMSVGNFIGLLIAIPALLIVLGPSALLLVGLAQGERDQRRQEEEAVAQEQAIIDARPPYQEVAAEYQAMLSEMRDAIEEHAPELRWDQDGFREIEQAKCPYPADEIENTLIGTFSLGRAEGAVPEKLWPELRSELVEVAARHGVSDRPDNWSKPSDGFSIRDDETGASVTLRTRGNTTLEATTPCLIGQRLQPKAESDQDPPRRMSP
;
A
#
# COMPACT_ATOMS: atom_id res chain seq x y z
N MET A 1 42.44 9.01 0.27
CA MET A 1 40.99 9.25 0.46
C MET A 1 40.49 9.98 -0.77
N THR A 2 39.99 9.22 -1.74
CA THR A 2 39.56 9.70 -3.06
C THR A 2 38.03 9.71 -3.05
N GLN A 3 37.42 10.90 -3.22
CA GLN A 3 35.98 11.02 -3.32
C GLN A 3 35.47 10.41 -4.64
N PRO A 4 34.38 9.64 -4.65
CA PRO A 4 33.76 9.18 -5.89
C PRO A 4 32.99 10.34 -6.54
N GLU A 5 33.31 10.59 -7.81
CA GLU A 5 32.60 11.54 -8.67
C GLU A 5 31.13 11.15 -8.84
N LYS A 6 30.26 12.14 -8.65
CA LYS A 6 28.80 12.03 -8.80
C LYS A 6 28.46 12.11 -10.30
N PRO A 7 27.74 11.14 -10.89
CA PRO A 7 27.36 11.22 -12.30
C PRO A 7 26.33 12.35 -12.50
N SER A 8 26.72 13.35 -13.30
CA SER A 8 25.84 14.42 -13.79
C SER A 8 24.71 13.82 -14.63
N ARG A 9 23.46 14.04 -14.22
CA ARG A 9 22.27 13.69 -15.02
C ARG A 9 22.21 14.60 -16.26
N PRO A 10 21.90 14.07 -17.45
CA PRO A 10 21.68 14.89 -18.63
C PRO A 10 20.41 15.73 -18.46
N SER A 11 20.57 17.04 -18.60
CA SER A 11 19.49 18.01 -18.71
C SER A 11 18.78 17.79 -20.06
N MET A 12 17.56 17.24 -20.03
CA MET A 12 16.72 17.18 -21.23
C MET A 12 16.15 18.58 -21.49
N SER A 13 16.75 19.25 -22.47
CA SER A 13 16.27 20.50 -23.05
C SER A 13 14.91 20.28 -23.72
N VAL A 14 13.88 20.96 -23.22
CA VAL A 14 12.55 21.01 -23.83
C VAL A 14 12.68 21.80 -25.13
N GLY A 15 12.75 21.08 -26.25
CA GLY A 15 12.80 21.63 -27.59
C GLY A 15 11.51 22.36 -27.95
N ASN A 16 11.63 23.67 -28.14
CA ASN A 16 10.65 24.56 -28.73
C ASN A 16 10.31 24.09 -30.16
N PHE A 17 9.13 23.50 -30.37
CA PHE A 17 8.63 23.19 -31.72
C PHE A 17 8.03 24.46 -32.34
N ILE A 18 8.89 25.18 -33.06
CA ILE A 18 8.51 26.29 -33.94
C ILE A 18 7.78 25.72 -35.17
N GLY A 19 6.66 26.36 -35.50
CA GLY A 19 5.68 25.89 -36.46
C GLY A 19 6.15 25.74 -37.90
N LEU A 20 5.44 24.86 -38.61
CA LEU A 20 5.44 24.76 -40.06
C LEU A 20 3.98 24.78 -40.54
N LEU A 21 3.53 25.97 -40.93
CA LEU A 21 2.27 26.18 -41.67
C LEU A 21 2.46 25.65 -43.09
N ILE A 22 2.03 24.41 -43.36
CA ILE A 22 1.88 23.90 -44.71
C ILE A 22 0.44 24.19 -45.16
N ALA A 23 0.31 25.09 -46.13
CA ALA A 23 -0.94 25.34 -46.86
C ALA A 23 -1.27 24.12 -47.71
N ILE A 24 -2.34 23.39 -47.36
CA ILE A 24 -2.86 22.28 -48.14
C ILE A 24 -3.90 22.84 -49.13
N PRO A 25 -3.76 22.59 -50.45
CA PRO A 25 -4.76 23.01 -51.41
C PRO A 25 -6.03 22.18 -51.25
N ALA A 26 -7.16 22.88 -51.18
CA ALA A 26 -8.50 22.31 -51.22
C ALA A 26 -8.70 21.56 -52.54
N LEU A 27 -8.68 20.22 -52.48
CA LEU A 27 -9.10 19.36 -53.57
C LEU A 27 -10.22 18.44 -53.07
N LEU A 28 -11.38 18.62 -53.68
CA LEU A 28 -12.60 17.83 -53.54
C LEU A 28 -12.35 16.32 -53.76
N ILE A 29 -12.60 15.50 -52.74
CA ILE A 29 -13.01 14.11 -52.91
C ILE A 29 -14.38 13.96 -52.22
N VAL A 30 -15.37 13.74 -53.07
CA VAL A 30 -16.78 13.51 -52.78
C VAL A 30 -16.98 12.00 -52.61
N LEU A 31 -17.60 11.57 -51.51
CA LEU A 31 -18.21 10.23 -51.25
C LEU A 31 -17.25 9.01 -51.36
N GLY A 32 -16.85 8.29 -50.31
CA GLY A 32 -17.21 8.35 -48.90
C GLY A 32 -16.21 7.55 -48.04
N PRO A 33 -15.74 8.09 -46.89
CA PRO A 33 -14.89 7.37 -45.96
C PRO A 33 -15.59 7.04 -44.62
N SER A 34 -16.93 7.08 -44.54
CA SER A 34 -17.66 6.92 -43.27
C SER A 34 -17.75 5.48 -42.76
N ALA A 35 -17.45 4.46 -43.58
CA ALA A 35 -17.55 3.06 -43.17
C ALA A 35 -16.29 2.51 -42.45
N LEU A 36 -15.13 3.16 -42.59
CA LEU A 36 -13.87 2.66 -42.00
C LEU A 36 -13.65 3.09 -40.55
N LEU A 37 -14.29 4.17 -40.10
CA LEU A 37 -14.17 4.64 -38.71
C LEU A 37 -14.95 3.78 -37.70
N LEU A 38 -15.98 3.06 -38.15
CA LEU A 38 -16.78 2.20 -37.26
C LEU A 38 -16.12 0.85 -36.95
N VAL A 39 -15.25 0.35 -37.83
CA VAL A 39 -14.56 -0.94 -37.62
C VAL A 39 -13.46 -0.81 -36.57
N GLY A 40 -12.73 0.31 -36.54
CA GLY A 40 -11.64 0.53 -35.57
C GLY A 40 -12.12 0.62 -34.12
N LEU A 41 -13.31 1.19 -33.87
CA LEU A 41 -13.87 1.31 -32.52
C LEU A 41 -14.24 -0.06 -31.91
N ALA A 42 -14.80 -0.97 -32.72
CA ALA A 42 -15.19 -2.30 -32.24
C ALA A 42 -14.00 -3.25 -32.00
N GLN A 43 -12.85 -3.01 -32.65
CA GLN A 43 -11.62 -3.79 -32.42
C GLN A 43 -10.93 -3.35 -31.13
N GLY A 44 -10.83 -2.04 -30.87
CA GLY A 44 -10.22 -1.51 -29.65
C GLY A 44 -10.86 -2.05 -28.36
N GLU A 45 -12.20 -2.12 -28.31
CA GLU A 45 -12.92 -2.67 -27.14
C GLU A 45 -12.70 -4.18 -26.92
N ARG A 46 -12.34 -4.94 -27.96
CA ARG A 46 -12.05 -6.37 -27.81
C ARG A 46 -10.63 -6.59 -27.31
N ASP A 47 -9.69 -5.81 -27.83
CA ASP A 47 -8.29 -5.88 -27.41
C ASP A 47 -8.13 -5.41 -25.97
N GLN A 48 -8.85 -4.36 -25.56
CA GLN A 48 -8.89 -3.91 -24.17
C GLN A 48 -9.42 -5.00 -23.23
N ARG A 49 -10.59 -5.59 -23.53
CA ARG A 49 -11.15 -6.67 -22.70
C ARG A 49 -10.21 -7.87 -22.58
N ARG A 50 -9.53 -8.25 -23.66
CA ARG A 50 -8.55 -9.33 -23.60
C ARG A 50 -7.38 -8.99 -22.67
N GLN A 51 -6.88 -7.75 -22.73
CA GLN A 51 -5.81 -7.30 -21.84
C GLN A 51 -6.26 -7.28 -20.37
N GLU A 52 -7.50 -6.87 -20.10
CA GLU A 52 -8.09 -6.90 -18.76
C GLU A 52 -8.23 -8.35 -18.26
N GLU A 53 -8.77 -9.26 -19.07
CA GLU A 53 -8.87 -10.70 -18.76
C GLU A 53 -7.49 -11.33 -18.50
N GLU A 54 -6.48 -11.00 -19.31
CA GLU A 54 -5.11 -11.47 -19.12
C GLU A 54 -4.49 -10.92 -17.83
N ALA A 55 -4.74 -9.65 -17.49
CA ALA A 55 -4.27 -9.02 -16.25
C ALA A 55 -4.91 -9.67 -15.01
N VAL A 56 -6.23 -9.91 -15.02
CA VAL A 56 -6.92 -10.60 -13.93
C VAL A 56 -6.40 -12.03 -13.77
N ALA A 57 -6.20 -12.76 -14.87
CA ALA A 57 -5.69 -14.13 -14.81
C ALA A 57 -4.25 -14.21 -14.26
N GLN A 58 -3.39 -13.24 -14.60
CA GLN A 58 -2.05 -13.14 -14.06
C GLN A 58 -2.06 -12.83 -12.56
N GLU A 59 -2.87 -11.87 -12.13
CA GLU A 59 -3.00 -11.50 -10.72
C GLU A 59 -3.59 -12.64 -9.89
N GLN A 60 -4.56 -13.39 -10.43
CA GLN A 60 -5.09 -14.60 -9.79
C GLN A 60 -3.97 -15.60 -9.51
N ALA A 61 -3.09 -15.87 -10.48
CA ALA A 61 -2.00 -16.82 -10.30
C ALA A 61 -0.99 -16.35 -9.22
N ILE A 62 -0.77 -15.03 -9.12
CA ILE A 62 0.08 -14.45 -8.06
C ILE A 62 -0.58 -14.63 -6.70
N ILE A 63 -1.87 -14.32 -6.57
CA ILE A 63 -2.61 -14.41 -5.31
C ILE A 63 -2.78 -15.87 -4.87
N ASP A 64 -3.07 -16.79 -5.79
CA ASP A 64 -3.21 -18.23 -5.51
C ASP A 64 -1.92 -18.86 -4.97
N ALA A 65 -0.77 -18.28 -5.31
CA ALA A 65 0.53 -18.72 -4.81
C ALA A 65 0.84 -18.22 -3.39
N ARG A 66 0.07 -17.26 -2.85
CA ARG A 66 0.25 -16.71 -1.51
C ARG A 66 -0.47 -17.59 -0.46
N PRO A 67 0.02 -17.64 0.79
CA PRO A 67 -0.73 -18.22 1.88
C PRO A 67 -2.10 -17.51 2.07
N PRO A 68 -3.10 -18.20 2.64
CA PRO A 68 -4.41 -17.60 2.87
C PRO A 68 -4.32 -16.45 3.89
N TYR A 69 -5.30 -15.55 3.83
CA TYR A 69 -5.36 -14.35 4.66
C TYR A 69 -5.10 -14.60 6.15
N GLN A 70 -5.69 -15.65 6.75
CA GLN A 70 -5.58 -15.91 8.18
C GLN A 70 -4.16 -16.26 8.62
N GLU A 71 -3.38 -16.91 7.75
CA GLU A 71 -1.99 -17.28 8.02
C GLU A 71 -1.10 -16.04 7.98
N VAL A 72 -1.20 -15.25 6.91
CA VAL A 72 -0.44 -13.99 6.77
C VAL A 72 -0.84 -12.98 7.84
N ALA A 73 -2.12 -12.91 8.22
CA ALA A 73 -2.58 -12.06 9.31
C ALA A 73 -1.88 -12.39 10.64
N ALA A 74 -1.70 -13.69 10.95
CA ALA A 74 -0.99 -14.12 12.14
C ALA A 74 0.52 -13.79 12.08
N GLU A 75 1.14 -13.87 10.90
CA GLU A 75 2.54 -13.44 10.72
C GLU A 75 2.71 -11.93 10.93
N TYR A 76 1.77 -11.12 10.44
CA TYR A 76 1.81 -9.67 10.61
C TYR A 76 1.54 -9.26 12.06
N GLN A 77 0.70 -10.02 12.78
CA GLN A 77 0.54 -9.89 14.23
C GLN A 77 1.86 -10.11 14.96
N ALA A 78 2.57 -11.18 14.62
CA ALA A 78 3.86 -11.50 15.21
C ALA A 78 4.90 -10.40 14.92
N MET A 79 4.98 -9.95 13.67
CA MET A 79 5.85 -8.83 13.26
C MET A 79 5.59 -7.58 14.11
N LEU A 80 4.32 -7.17 14.24
CA LEU A 80 3.96 -5.99 15.03
C LEU A 80 4.34 -6.16 16.50
N SER A 81 4.19 -7.37 17.07
CA SER A 81 4.59 -7.64 18.44
C SER A 81 6.11 -7.50 18.62
N GLU A 82 6.91 -8.11 17.73
CA GLU A 82 8.38 -7.97 17.77
C GLU A 82 8.82 -6.52 17.67
N MET A 83 8.16 -5.73 16.82
CA MET A 83 8.43 -4.29 16.70
C MET A 83 8.05 -3.51 17.96
N ARG A 84 6.92 -3.82 18.60
CA ARG A 84 6.56 -3.20 19.88
C ARG A 84 7.62 -3.52 20.92
N ASP A 85 8.02 -4.79 21.03
CA ASP A 85 8.99 -5.23 22.03
C ASP A 85 10.33 -4.47 21.85
N ALA A 86 10.78 -4.29 20.61
CA ALA A 86 11.93 -3.44 20.29
C ALA A 86 11.71 -1.97 20.70
N ILE A 87 10.53 -1.38 20.42
CA ILE A 87 10.22 -0.01 20.84
C ILE A 87 10.25 0.13 22.37
N GLU A 88 9.70 -0.84 23.11
CA GLU A 88 9.67 -0.83 24.58
C GLU A 88 11.06 -1.03 25.21
N GLU A 89 11.94 -1.81 24.57
CA GLU A 89 13.33 -1.96 25.01
C GLU A 89 14.09 -0.63 24.93
N HIS A 90 13.91 0.12 23.84
CA HIS A 90 14.59 1.41 23.64
C HIS A 90 13.94 2.55 24.41
N ALA A 91 12.60 2.58 24.49
CA ALA A 91 11.82 3.67 25.07
C ALA A 91 10.79 3.14 26.10
N PRO A 92 11.25 2.60 27.25
CA PRO A 92 10.39 1.96 28.25
C PRO A 92 9.41 2.92 28.94
N GLU A 93 9.55 4.24 28.74
CA GLU A 93 8.59 5.25 29.18
C GLU A 93 7.31 5.28 28.35
N LEU A 94 7.31 4.74 27.13
CA LEU A 94 6.14 4.68 26.27
C LEU A 94 5.14 3.67 26.84
N ARG A 95 3.93 4.14 27.14
CA ARG A 95 2.85 3.30 27.67
C ARG A 95 1.80 3.11 26.59
N TRP A 96 1.61 1.87 26.17
CA TRP A 96 0.57 1.48 25.22
C TRP A 96 -0.80 1.50 25.89
N ASP A 97 -1.78 2.08 25.22
CA ASP A 97 -3.15 2.27 25.73
C ASP A 97 -4.00 0.98 25.65
N GLN A 98 -3.55 0.00 24.86
CA GLN A 98 -4.27 -1.24 24.61
C GLN A 98 -3.31 -2.43 24.64
N ASP A 99 -3.73 -3.47 25.36
CA ASP A 99 -3.09 -4.77 25.31
C ASP A 99 -3.64 -5.55 24.11
N GLY A 100 -2.83 -5.66 23.08
CA GLY A 100 -3.04 -6.62 22.01
C GLY A 100 -3.43 -6.00 20.68
N PHE A 101 -3.63 -6.91 19.73
CA PHE A 101 -3.80 -6.59 18.34
C PHE A 101 -5.26 -6.29 18.01
N ARG A 102 -5.47 -5.30 17.13
CA ARG A 102 -6.75 -5.04 16.53
C ARG A 102 -6.62 -4.94 15.02
N GLU A 103 -7.45 -5.70 14.34
CA GLU A 103 -7.77 -5.41 12.95
C GLU A 103 -8.67 -4.18 12.89
N ILE A 104 -8.15 -3.13 12.25
CA ILE A 104 -8.80 -1.83 12.20
C ILE A 104 -9.57 -1.65 10.89
N GLU A 105 -9.17 -2.34 9.82
CA GLU A 105 -9.80 -2.22 8.52
C GLU A 105 -9.62 -3.48 7.66
N GLN A 106 -10.64 -3.80 6.86
CA GLN A 106 -10.54 -4.73 5.74
C GLN A 106 -10.98 -4.03 4.45
N ALA A 107 -10.03 -3.78 3.56
CA ALA A 107 -10.25 -3.10 2.29
C ALA A 107 -10.35 -4.11 1.14
N LYS A 108 -10.98 -3.68 0.03
CA LYS A 108 -10.85 -4.38 -1.24
C LYS A 108 -9.42 -4.22 -1.75
N CYS A 109 -8.94 -5.23 -2.47
CA CYS A 109 -7.71 -5.08 -3.22
C CYS A 109 -7.86 -4.02 -4.34
N PRO A 110 -6.76 -3.46 -4.85
CA PRO A 110 -6.80 -2.63 -6.05
C PRO A 110 -6.97 -3.49 -7.32
N TYR A 111 -7.44 -2.88 -8.41
CA TYR A 111 -7.45 -3.50 -9.74
C TYR A 111 -6.03 -3.96 -10.14
N PRO A 112 -5.87 -5.15 -10.76
CA PRO A 112 -6.93 -6.07 -11.22
C PRO A 112 -7.44 -7.08 -10.17
N ALA A 113 -6.91 -7.06 -8.96
CA ALA A 113 -7.24 -8.04 -7.92
C ALA A 113 -8.64 -7.89 -7.33
N ASP A 114 -9.32 -6.75 -7.52
CA ASP A 114 -10.68 -6.52 -7.06
C ASP A 114 -11.76 -7.25 -7.88
N GLU A 115 -11.41 -7.73 -9.07
CA GLU A 115 -12.26 -8.60 -9.90
C GLU A 115 -12.18 -10.08 -9.46
N ILE A 116 -11.24 -10.42 -8.57
CA ILE A 116 -11.10 -11.77 -8.03
C ILE A 116 -11.98 -11.94 -6.80
N GLU A 117 -12.73 -13.05 -6.76
CA GLU A 117 -13.63 -13.31 -5.64
C GLU A 117 -12.86 -13.54 -4.34
N ASN A 118 -13.38 -12.98 -3.24
CA ASN A 118 -12.85 -13.18 -1.89
C ASN A 118 -11.38 -12.71 -1.73
N THR A 119 -10.97 -11.66 -2.44
CA THR A 119 -9.71 -10.97 -2.15
C THR A 119 -9.90 -9.82 -1.19
N LEU A 120 -8.94 -9.63 -0.29
CA LEU A 120 -8.94 -8.51 0.64
C LEU A 120 -7.53 -8.13 1.10
N ILE A 121 -7.45 -6.90 1.62
CA ILE A 121 -6.30 -6.36 2.33
C ILE A 121 -6.73 -6.15 3.78
N GLY A 122 -5.94 -6.65 4.72
CA GLY A 122 -6.12 -6.40 6.14
C GLY A 122 -5.17 -5.33 6.63
N THR A 123 -5.71 -4.37 7.40
CA THR A 123 -4.89 -3.41 8.15
C THR A 123 -5.06 -3.64 9.63
N PHE A 124 -3.92 -3.68 10.30
CA PHE A 124 -3.82 -4.04 11.68
C PHE A 124 -3.08 -2.98 12.47
N SER A 125 -3.46 -2.83 13.73
CA SER A 125 -2.78 -1.94 14.67
C SER A 125 -2.53 -2.67 15.98
N LEU A 126 -1.40 -2.35 16.60
CA LEU A 126 -1.05 -2.82 17.95
C LEU A 126 -1.33 -1.73 19.00
N GLY A 127 -2.25 -0.82 18.70
CA GLY A 127 -2.65 0.25 19.60
C GLY A 127 -1.78 1.50 19.51
N ARG A 128 -1.88 2.33 20.54
CA ARG A 128 -1.28 3.66 20.58
C ARG A 128 -0.55 3.85 21.90
N ALA A 129 0.73 4.18 21.85
CA ALA A 129 1.44 4.66 23.03
C ALA A 129 1.30 6.17 23.18
N GLU A 130 1.18 6.63 24.42
CA GLU A 130 1.28 8.05 24.74
C GLU A 130 2.73 8.54 24.63
N GLY A 131 2.94 9.64 23.93
CA GLY A 131 4.25 10.24 23.72
C GLY A 131 4.90 9.83 22.39
N ALA A 132 6.12 10.31 22.20
CA ALA A 132 6.91 10.11 20.99
C ALA A 132 8.22 9.40 21.35
N VAL A 133 8.71 8.56 20.43
CA VAL A 133 10.07 8.05 20.45
C VAL A 133 11.06 9.22 20.48
N PRO A 134 11.96 9.28 21.49
CA PRO A 134 13.00 10.29 21.55
C PRO A 134 13.91 10.30 20.32
N GLU A 135 14.21 11.48 19.77
CA GLU A 135 15.04 11.64 18.56
C GLU A 135 16.43 10.99 18.68
N LYS A 136 16.99 10.99 19.89
CA LYS A 136 18.29 10.35 20.19
C LYS A 136 18.30 8.83 19.98
N LEU A 137 17.15 8.16 20.13
CA LEU A 137 17.02 6.70 20.02
C LEU A 137 16.67 6.26 18.60
N TRP A 138 16.22 7.20 17.76
CA TRP A 138 15.68 6.91 16.45
C TRP A 138 16.63 6.16 15.50
N PRO A 139 17.93 6.47 15.41
CA PRO A 139 18.80 5.77 14.46
C PRO A 139 18.93 4.27 14.75
N GLU A 140 19.04 3.90 16.03
CA GLU A 140 19.20 2.51 16.47
C GLU A 140 17.88 1.75 16.34
N LEU A 141 16.81 2.29 16.93
CA LEU A 141 15.47 1.70 16.84
C LEU A 141 15.03 1.53 15.38
N ARG A 142 15.26 2.52 14.51
CA ARG A 142 14.94 2.41 13.09
C ARG A 142 15.68 1.23 12.45
N SER A 143 16.97 1.06 12.71
CA SER A 143 17.74 -0.05 12.13
C SER A 143 17.13 -1.40 12.53
N GLU A 144 16.77 -1.53 13.80
CA GLU A 144 16.18 -2.75 14.35
C GLU A 144 14.79 -3.03 13.76
N LEU A 145 13.92 -2.01 13.66
CA LEU A 145 12.59 -2.14 13.05
C LEU A 145 12.67 -2.56 11.57
N VAL A 146 13.68 -2.10 10.84
CA VAL A 146 13.93 -2.54 9.45
C VAL A 146 14.29 -4.02 9.40
N GLU A 147 15.15 -4.47 10.31
CA GLU A 147 15.54 -5.87 10.39
C GLU A 147 14.35 -6.76 10.78
N VAL A 148 13.50 -6.31 11.71
CA VAL A 148 12.24 -7.00 12.04
C VAL A 148 11.36 -7.09 10.79
N ALA A 149 11.06 -5.97 10.13
CA ALA A 149 10.22 -5.95 8.92
C ALA A 149 10.75 -6.90 7.83
N ALA A 150 12.06 -6.89 7.59
CA ALA A 150 12.70 -7.71 6.57
C ALA A 150 12.58 -9.22 6.86
N ARG A 151 12.60 -9.65 8.14
CA ARG A 151 12.36 -11.06 8.51
C ARG A 151 10.96 -11.53 8.13
N HIS A 152 9.99 -10.62 8.06
CA HIS A 152 8.62 -10.88 7.66
C HIS A 152 8.33 -10.54 6.20
N GLY A 153 9.37 -10.38 5.38
CA GLY A 153 9.23 -10.15 3.93
C GLY A 153 8.89 -8.70 3.55
N VAL A 154 8.95 -7.75 4.47
CA VAL A 154 8.69 -6.33 4.21
C VAL A 154 10.02 -5.59 4.19
N SER A 155 10.66 -5.50 3.02
CA SER A 155 12.12 -5.23 2.94
C SER A 155 12.53 -3.99 2.14
N ASP A 156 11.60 -3.31 1.49
CA ASP A 156 11.91 -2.18 0.62
C ASP A 156 12.33 -0.93 1.41
N ARG A 157 13.55 -0.45 1.13
CA ARG A 157 14.13 0.69 1.83
C ARG A 157 13.47 2.00 1.37
N PRO A 158 12.88 2.78 2.27
CA PRO A 158 12.32 4.08 1.94
C PRO A 158 13.39 5.16 1.88
N ASP A 159 13.12 6.15 1.04
CA ASP A 159 14.05 7.25 0.74
C ASP A 159 13.99 8.41 1.76
N ASN A 160 13.06 8.42 2.72
CA ASN A 160 12.72 9.61 3.52
C ASN A 160 12.62 9.34 5.03
N TRP A 161 13.73 8.95 5.66
CA TRP A 161 13.79 8.54 7.07
C TRP A 161 14.63 9.46 7.97
N SER A 162 14.42 10.77 7.88
CA SER A 162 15.34 11.69 8.54
C SER A 162 15.10 11.84 10.04
N LYS A 163 13.84 11.83 10.51
CA LYS A 163 13.48 12.13 11.91
C LYS A 163 12.27 11.32 12.39
N PRO A 164 12.14 11.07 13.71
CA PRO A 164 10.94 10.41 14.26
C PRO A 164 9.65 11.14 13.91
N SER A 165 9.65 12.48 13.89
CA SER A 165 8.47 13.27 13.54
C SER A 165 7.88 12.97 12.17
N ASP A 166 8.68 12.41 11.27
CA ASP A 166 8.29 12.05 9.90
C ASP A 166 7.60 10.68 9.86
N GLY A 167 7.73 9.89 10.94
CA GLY A 167 7.34 8.50 11.00
C GLY A 167 8.31 7.59 10.26
N PHE A 168 7.92 6.33 10.17
CA PHE A 168 8.58 5.25 9.48
C PHE A 168 7.51 4.49 8.72
N SER A 169 7.74 4.22 7.45
CA SER A 169 6.84 3.44 6.61
C SER A 169 7.68 2.62 5.66
N ILE A 170 7.70 1.30 5.82
CA ILE A 170 8.27 0.37 4.84
C ILE A 170 7.11 -0.15 4.02
N ARG A 171 7.25 -0.13 2.70
CA ARG A 171 6.27 -0.69 1.78
C ARG A 171 7.00 -1.52 0.75
N ASP A 172 6.59 -2.77 0.63
CA ASP A 172 7.03 -3.67 -0.44
C ASP A 172 6.26 -3.32 -1.73
N ASP A 173 6.99 -2.91 -2.77
CA ASP A 173 6.42 -2.44 -4.03
C ASP A 173 5.81 -3.59 -4.85
N GLU A 174 6.32 -4.81 -4.70
CA GLU A 174 5.83 -5.99 -5.44
C GLU A 174 4.47 -6.47 -4.92
N THR A 175 4.33 -6.53 -3.59
CA THR A 175 3.15 -7.11 -2.95
C THR A 175 2.18 -6.06 -2.41
N GLY A 176 2.62 -4.82 -2.26
CA GLY A 176 1.88 -3.72 -1.64
C GLY A 176 1.81 -3.81 -0.11
N ALA A 177 2.42 -4.83 0.50
CA ALA A 177 2.55 -4.97 1.94
C ALA A 177 3.23 -3.75 2.55
N SER A 178 2.81 -3.34 3.75
CA SER A 178 3.48 -2.24 4.43
C SER A 178 3.42 -2.32 5.94
N VAL A 179 4.35 -1.63 6.59
CA VAL A 179 4.37 -1.39 8.03
C VAL A 179 4.69 0.07 8.27
N THR A 180 3.90 0.72 9.12
CA THR A 180 3.98 2.14 9.41
C THR A 180 4.06 2.38 10.92
N LEU A 181 5.07 3.11 11.35
CA LEU A 181 5.21 3.67 12.69
C LEU A 181 5.08 5.20 12.61
N ARG A 182 4.13 5.79 13.30
CA ARG A 182 4.01 7.27 13.42
C ARG A 182 4.34 7.66 14.85
N THR A 183 5.13 8.72 15.06
CA THR A 183 5.59 9.10 16.41
C THR A 183 5.61 10.62 16.67
N ARG A 184 4.86 11.45 15.93
CA ARG A 184 4.91 12.92 16.10
C ARG A 184 4.28 13.45 17.41
N GLY A 185 3.43 12.68 18.08
CA GLY A 185 2.82 13.05 19.35
C GLY A 185 2.34 11.85 20.17
N ASN A 186 1.82 10.86 19.46
CA ASN A 186 1.65 9.51 19.97
C ASN A 186 2.38 8.54 19.05
N THR A 187 2.82 7.42 19.62
CA THR A 187 3.42 6.33 18.87
C THR A 187 2.33 5.37 18.44
N THR A 188 2.13 5.19 17.14
CA THR A 188 1.18 4.20 16.60
C THR A 188 1.93 3.27 15.65
N LEU A 189 1.66 1.98 15.76
CA LEU A 189 2.21 0.97 14.87
C LEU A 189 1.08 0.27 14.12
N GLU A 190 1.20 0.26 12.79
CA GLU A 190 0.22 -0.30 11.86
C GLU A 190 0.93 -1.19 10.84
N ALA A 191 0.30 -2.28 10.42
CA ALA A 191 0.75 -3.05 9.26
C ALA A 191 -0.42 -3.38 8.35
N THR A 192 -0.16 -3.41 7.05
CA THR A 192 -1.13 -3.72 6.01
C THR A 192 -0.62 -4.92 5.22
N THR A 193 -1.43 -5.98 5.12
CA THR A 193 -1.09 -7.18 4.36
C THR A 193 -1.02 -6.87 2.86
N PRO A 194 -0.39 -7.75 2.06
CA PRO A 194 -0.66 -7.75 0.63
C PRO A 194 -2.12 -8.12 0.34
N CYS A 195 -2.50 -8.07 -0.94
CA CYS A 195 -3.76 -8.62 -1.39
C CYS A 195 -3.76 -10.15 -1.26
N LEU A 196 -4.76 -10.71 -0.59
CA LEU A 196 -4.82 -12.13 -0.25
C LEU A 196 -6.22 -12.71 -0.45
N ILE A 197 -6.30 -14.01 -0.72
CA ILE A 197 -7.57 -14.75 -0.65
C ILE A 197 -7.96 -14.92 0.81
N GLY A 198 -9.18 -14.50 1.14
CA GLY A 198 -9.73 -14.60 2.48
C GLY A 198 -11.23 -14.31 2.49
N GLN A 199 -11.91 -14.87 3.48
CA GLN A 199 -13.27 -14.42 3.76
C GLN A 199 -13.17 -13.18 4.64
N ARG A 200 -13.86 -12.10 4.24
CA ARG A 200 -14.08 -10.96 5.11
C ARG A 200 -14.60 -11.48 6.43
N LEU A 201 -13.87 -11.24 7.51
CA LEU A 201 -14.37 -11.55 8.84
C LEU A 201 -15.59 -10.64 8.97
N GLN A 202 -16.79 -11.24 8.93
CA GLN A 202 -17.97 -10.44 9.18
C GLN A 202 -17.72 -9.76 10.53
N PRO A 203 -17.77 -8.42 10.60
CA PRO A 203 -17.59 -7.73 11.87
C PRO A 203 -18.55 -8.43 12.82
N LYS A 204 -18.00 -9.13 13.84
CA LYS A 204 -18.79 -9.93 14.77
C LYS A 204 -19.90 -9.01 15.19
N ALA A 205 -21.12 -9.33 14.74
CA ALA A 205 -22.21 -8.36 14.71
C ALA A 205 -22.17 -7.63 16.03
N GLU A 206 -22.15 -6.29 15.98
CA GLU A 206 -22.24 -5.42 17.14
C GLU A 206 -23.64 -5.59 17.77
N SER A 207 -23.92 -6.83 18.17
CA SER A 207 -25.14 -7.40 18.72
C SER A 207 -25.15 -7.25 20.24
N ASP A 208 -24.09 -6.65 20.80
CA ASP A 208 -24.03 -6.17 22.18
C ASP A 208 -24.13 -4.63 22.23
N GLN A 209 -24.75 -4.00 21.22
CA GLN A 209 -25.26 -2.65 21.39
C GLN A 209 -26.28 -2.67 22.54
N ASP A 210 -25.80 -2.18 23.68
CA ASP A 210 -26.48 -1.67 24.87
C ASP A 210 -28.01 -1.85 24.81
N PRO A 211 -28.62 -2.76 25.62
CA PRO A 211 -30.07 -2.88 25.64
C PRO A 211 -30.68 -1.49 25.85
N PRO A 212 -31.77 -1.14 25.14
CA PRO A 212 -32.31 0.21 25.16
C PRO A 212 -32.46 0.67 26.61
N ARG A 213 -31.72 1.72 27.01
CA ARG A 213 -31.83 2.30 28.34
C ARG A 213 -33.31 2.58 28.57
N ARG A 214 -33.93 1.80 29.48
CA ARG A 214 -35.29 2.09 29.93
C ARG A 214 -35.25 3.48 30.55
N MET A 215 -35.80 4.47 29.83
CA MET A 215 -36.14 5.74 30.44
C MET A 215 -37.17 5.42 31.53
N SER A 216 -36.73 5.52 32.79
CA SER A 216 -37.66 5.45 33.92
C SER A 216 -38.51 6.72 33.91
N PRO A 217 -39.85 6.60 34.09
CA PRO A 217 -40.75 7.74 34.17
C PRO A 217 -40.54 8.58 35.44
#